data_AF-A0A4Y5RX65-F1
#
_entry.id   AF-A0A4Y5RX65-F1
#
_cell.length_a   1.000
_cell.length_b   1.000
_cell.length_c   1.000
_cell.angle_alpha   90.00
_cell.angle_beta   90.00
_cell.angle_gamma   90.00
#
_symmetry.space_group_name_H-M   'P 1'
#
loop_
_entity.id
_entity.type
_entity.pdbx_description
1 polymer ?
#
loop_
_entity_poly.entity_id
_entity_poly.type
_entity_poly.pdbx_seq_one_letter_code
_entity_poly.pdbx_strand_id
1 'polypeptide(L)'
;PVIDDCRRLWVLDVGIVEIESERKTYPIKKPSLIAFDLTKPNYPEIHRYELTGEAGKNPLGYGGFAVDVVNPKRCSDKNEKTYVYIANFDENSLIVYDKRKGQAWSLKDDSFKPEGVTTFTLNGKEHKYTAGIFGIALGDRNKEGNRPAYYLAGSSTKLYRLDTKLLKKKGSKLEPKLIGDRGFKTEAIALAYDPETKVLFFAE
;
A
#
# COMPACT_ATOMS: atom_id res chain seq x y z
N PRO A 1 -0.55 9.43 -2.01
CA PRO A 1 -1.90 9.38 -2.63
C PRO A 1 -1.86 8.49 -3.88
N VAL A 2 -2.99 7.90 -4.28
CA VAL A 2 -3.08 6.99 -5.44
C VAL A 2 -4.33 7.29 -6.24
N ILE A 3 -4.24 7.32 -7.57
CA ILE A 3 -5.40 7.42 -8.46
C ILE A 3 -5.69 6.02 -9.00
N ASP A 4 -6.94 5.56 -8.87
CA ASP A 4 -7.34 4.23 -9.35
C ASP A 4 -7.88 4.24 -10.78
N ASP A 5 -8.21 3.04 -11.30
CA ASP A 5 -8.74 2.87 -12.66
C ASP A 5 -10.05 3.67 -12.92
N CYS A 6 -10.75 4.08 -11.87
CA CYS A 6 -12.01 4.84 -11.92
C CYS A 6 -11.81 6.36 -11.79
N ARG A 7 -10.56 6.83 -11.81
CA ARG A 7 -10.20 8.24 -11.55
C ARG A 7 -10.67 8.73 -10.18
N ARG A 8 -10.62 7.86 -9.16
CA ARG A 8 -10.82 8.26 -7.76
C ARG A 8 -9.45 8.50 -7.14
N LEU A 9 -9.27 9.65 -6.48
CA LEU A 9 -8.07 9.95 -5.71
C LEU A 9 -8.23 9.39 -4.31
N TRP A 10 -7.38 8.41 -3.97
CA TRP A 10 -7.30 7.82 -2.65
C TRP A 10 -6.17 8.47 -1.84
N VAL A 11 -6.48 8.83 -0.60
CA VAL A 11 -5.57 9.44 0.35
C VAL A 11 -5.65 8.66 1.66
N LEU A 12 -4.49 8.44 2.27
CA LEU A 12 -4.37 7.88 3.60
C LEU A 12 -3.99 9.01 4.55
N ASP A 13 -4.95 9.44 5.35
CA ASP A 13 -4.74 10.42 6.42
C ASP A 13 -4.30 9.69 7.68
N VAL A 14 -3.09 9.97 8.17
CA VAL A 14 -2.55 9.33 9.38
C VAL A 14 -3.20 9.86 10.66
N GLY A 15 -3.89 11.00 10.60
CA GLY A 15 -4.66 11.56 11.71
C GLY A 15 -3.82 12.19 12.82
N ILE A 16 -2.49 12.28 12.67
CA ILE A 16 -1.58 12.84 13.66
C ILE A 16 -0.49 13.67 12.99
N VAL A 17 -0.19 14.83 13.59
CA VAL A 17 0.97 15.64 13.21
C VAL A 17 2.16 15.25 14.10
N GLU A 18 3.31 15.04 13.46
CA GLU A 18 4.55 14.65 14.14
C GLU A 18 5.07 15.77 15.04
N ILE A 19 4.94 17.02 14.58
CA ILE A 19 5.34 18.22 15.33
C ILE A 19 4.32 18.48 16.44
N GLU A 20 4.73 18.25 17.68
CA GLU A 20 3.84 18.33 18.85
C GLU A 20 3.20 19.71 19.03
N SER A 21 3.94 20.79 18.75
CA SER A 21 3.43 22.16 18.88
C SER A 21 2.25 22.46 17.95
N GLU A 22 2.12 21.74 16.84
CA GLU A 22 1.05 21.94 15.85
C GLU A 22 -0.24 21.16 16.17
N ARG A 23 -0.19 20.24 17.14
CA ARG A 23 -1.35 19.38 17.51
C ARG A 23 -2.52 20.16 18.12
N LYS A 24 -2.29 21.39 18.57
CA LYS A 24 -3.37 22.31 18.99
C LYS A 24 -4.23 22.76 17.81
N THR A 25 -3.62 22.94 16.63
CA THR A 25 -4.29 23.33 15.38
C THR A 25 -4.88 22.13 14.67
N TYR A 26 -4.21 20.98 14.73
CA TYR A 26 -4.62 19.74 14.10
C TYR A 26 -4.83 18.65 15.16
N PRO A 27 -6.05 18.53 15.72
CA PRO A 27 -6.34 17.55 16.75
C PRO A 27 -6.12 16.12 16.25
N ILE A 28 -5.59 15.26 17.11
CA ILE A 28 -5.37 13.84 16.79
C ILE A 28 -6.71 13.17 16.46
N LYS A 29 -6.72 12.46 15.33
CA LYS A 29 -7.83 11.64 14.84
C LYS A 29 -7.33 10.22 14.58
N LYS A 30 -8.26 9.28 14.41
CA LYS A 30 -7.92 7.96 13.91
C LYS A 30 -7.47 8.06 12.45
N PRO A 31 -6.50 7.23 12.03
CA PRO A 31 -6.12 7.17 10.63
C PRO A 31 -7.32 6.82 9.75
N SER A 32 -7.42 7.46 8.59
CA SER A 32 -8.56 7.34 7.69
C SER A 32 -8.12 7.14 6.25
N LEU A 33 -8.75 6.17 5.59
CA LEU A 33 -8.67 6.01 4.14
C LEU A 33 -9.81 6.80 3.49
N ILE A 34 -9.48 7.73 2.61
CA ILE A 34 -10.42 8.70 2.02
C ILE A 34 -10.33 8.60 0.50
N ALA A 35 -11.46 8.68 -0.20
CA ALA A 35 -11.50 8.75 -1.66
C ALA A 35 -12.30 9.95 -2.16
N PHE A 36 -11.77 10.63 -3.18
CA PHE A 36 -12.38 11.76 -3.86
C PHE A 36 -12.63 11.44 -5.34
N ASP A 37 -13.75 11.93 -5.88
CA ASP A 37 -14.11 11.73 -7.30
C ASP A 37 -13.49 12.81 -8.18
N LEU A 38 -12.47 12.47 -8.98
CA LEU A 38 -11.81 13.44 -9.86
C LEU A 38 -12.60 13.74 -11.14
N THR A 39 -13.70 13.03 -11.39
CA THR A 39 -14.53 13.24 -12.59
C THR A 39 -15.57 14.36 -12.40
N LYS A 40 -15.77 14.82 -11.15
CA LYS A 40 -16.73 15.85 -10.79
C LYS A 40 -16.02 17.15 -10.38
N PRO A 41 -16.63 18.33 -10.63
CA PRO A 41 -16.09 19.58 -10.14
C PRO A 41 -16.02 19.57 -8.60
N ASN A 42 -15.03 20.27 -8.05
CA ASN A 42 -14.76 20.38 -6.62
C ASN A 42 -14.40 19.06 -5.90
N TYR A 43 -14.13 17.99 -6.66
CA TYR A 43 -13.57 16.73 -6.15
C TYR A 43 -14.27 16.20 -4.88
N PRO A 44 -15.57 15.90 -4.95
CA PRO A 44 -16.33 15.54 -3.75
C PRO A 44 -15.75 14.28 -3.10
N GLU A 45 -15.70 14.28 -1.77
CA GLU A 45 -15.43 13.08 -0.98
C GLU A 45 -16.55 12.06 -1.25
N ILE A 46 -16.18 10.89 -1.73
CA ILE A 46 -17.10 9.80 -2.07
C ILE A 46 -16.96 8.60 -1.13
N HIS A 47 -15.93 8.60 -0.29
CA HIS A 47 -15.67 7.54 0.67
C HIS A 47 -14.74 7.98 1.79
N ARG A 48 -15.01 7.50 3.01
CA ARG A 48 -14.12 7.59 4.17
C ARG A 48 -14.29 6.36 5.03
N TYR A 49 -13.17 5.81 5.49
CA TYR A 49 -13.13 4.69 6.42
C TYR A 49 -12.06 4.92 7.49
N GLU A 50 -12.46 4.87 8.77
CA GLU A 50 -11.52 4.90 9.89
C GLU A 50 -10.84 3.54 10.04
N LEU A 51 -9.51 3.52 9.94
CA LEU A 51 -8.70 2.35 10.26
C LEU A 51 -8.66 2.19 11.78
N THR A 52 -9.00 0.98 12.25
CA THR A 52 -9.11 0.66 13.68
C THR A 52 -8.49 -0.71 13.99
N GLY A 53 -8.32 -1.02 15.28
CA GLY A 53 -7.66 -2.25 15.71
C GLY A 53 -6.23 -2.34 15.16
N GLU A 54 -5.79 -3.54 14.79
CA GLU A 54 -4.46 -3.74 14.20
C GLU A 54 -4.24 -2.92 12.91
N ALA A 55 -5.27 -2.65 12.12
CA ALA A 55 -5.12 -1.85 10.91
C ALA A 55 -4.85 -0.36 11.21
N GLY A 56 -5.28 0.14 12.37
CA GLY A 56 -5.13 1.54 12.81
C GLY A 56 -4.05 1.77 13.86
N LYS A 57 -3.29 0.74 14.23
CA LYS A 57 -2.44 0.73 15.43
C LYS A 57 -1.21 1.63 15.31
N ASN A 58 -0.57 1.62 14.14
CA ASN A 58 0.68 2.36 13.91
C ASN A 58 0.63 3.16 12.60
N PRO A 59 -0.07 4.30 12.57
CA PRO A 59 -0.33 5.02 11.33
C PRO A 59 0.88 5.76 10.75
N LEU A 60 1.88 6.09 11.57
CA LEU A 60 3.13 6.70 11.08
C LEU A 60 4.00 5.70 10.29
N GLY A 61 3.76 4.39 10.47
CA GLY A 61 4.44 3.34 9.73
C GLY A 61 3.83 3.03 8.35
N TYR A 62 2.75 3.71 7.94
CA TYR A 62 2.15 3.46 6.63
C TYR A 62 3.07 3.87 5.49
N GLY A 63 3.36 2.92 4.59
CA GLY A 63 4.12 3.13 3.37
C GLY A 63 3.23 3.37 2.15
N GLY A 64 3.70 2.91 1.00
CA GLY A 64 2.94 2.87 -0.24
C GLY A 64 1.72 1.95 -0.14
N PHE A 65 0.70 2.26 -0.94
CA PHE A 65 -0.50 1.44 -1.02
C PHE A 65 -0.97 1.32 -2.47
N ALA A 66 -1.79 0.30 -2.74
CA ALA A 66 -2.40 0.08 -4.04
C ALA A 66 -3.91 -0.08 -3.91
N VAL A 67 -4.64 0.41 -4.92
CA VAL A 67 -6.10 0.30 -5.01
C VAL A 67 -6.44 -0.70 -6.11
N ASP A 68 -7.07 -1.82 -5.73
CA ASP A 68 -7.55 -2.85 -6.66
C ASP A 68 -9.05 -2.72 -6.90
N VAL A 69 -9.40 -2.00 -7.96
CA VAL A 69 -10.75 -2.02 -8.54
C VAL A 69 -10.92 -3.34 -9.31
N VAL A 70 -11.67 -4.30 -8.78
CA VAL A 70 -11.74 -5.65 -9.38
C VAL A 70 -12.28 -5.62 -10.82
N ASN A 71 -13.19 -4.68 -11.12
CA ASN A 71 -13.70 -4.47 -12.47
C ASN A 71 -13.76 -2.97 -12.83
N PRO A 72 -12.71 -2.43 -13.48
CA PRO A 72 -12.65 -1.04 -13.91
C PRO A 72 -13.74 -0.62 -14.90
N LYS A 73 -14.38 -1.54 -15.61
CA LYS A 73 -15.48 -1.22 -16.53
C LYS A 73 -16.80 -0.94 -15.81
N ARG A 74 -16.85 -1.12 -14.49
CA ARG A 74 -18.05 -1.01 -13.66
C ARG A 74 -17.86 -0.06 -12.49
N CYS A 75 -17.08 1.01 -12.67
CA CYS A 75 -16.80 2.01 -11.65
C CYS A 75 -18.06 2.63 -11.00
N SER A 76 -19.16 2.76 -11.75
CA SER A 76 -20.43 3.31 -11.24
C SER A 76 -21.38 2.25 -10.68
N ASP A 77 -21.03 0.97 -10.73
CA ASP A 77 -21.86 -0.12 -10.19
C ASP A 77 -21.84 -0.09 -8.66
N LYS A 78 -23.01 -0.13 -8.03
CA LYS A 78 -23.13 -0.20 -6.56
C LYS A 78 -22.48 -1.46 -5.98
N ASN A 79 -22.29 -2.50 -6.79
CA ASN A 79 -21.66 -3.77 -6.42
C ASN A 79 -20.17 -3.85 -6.80
N GLU A 80 -19.58 -2.75 -7.27
CA GLU A 80 -18.15 -2.66 -7.54
C GLU A 80 -17.34 -3.07 -6.30
N LYS A 81 -16.33 -3.91 -6.52
CA LYS A 81 -15.47 -4.44 -5.46
C LYS A 81 -14.11 -3.75 -5.54
N THR A 82 -13.85 -2.85 -4.62
CA THR A 82 -12.54 -2.23 -4.44
C THR A 82 -11.89 -2.78 -3.19
N TYR A 83 -10.61 -3.15 -3.32
CA TYR A 83 -9.73 -3.43 -2.20
C TYR A 83 -8.61 -2.40 -2.15
N VAL A 84 -8.14 -2.08 -0.96
CA VAL A 84 -6.93 -1.26 -0.79
C VAL A 84 -5.92 -2.04 0.04
N TYR A 85 -4.69 -2.10 -0.45
CA TYR A 85 -3.57 -2.80 0.18
C TYR A 85 -2.55 -1.77 0.64
N ILE A 86 -2.40 -1.62 1.96
CA ILE A 86 -1.57 -0.57 2.57
C ILE A 86 -0.38 -1.25 3.25
N ALA A 87 0.82 -0.96 2.78
CA ALA A 87 2.03 -1.44 3.44
C ALA A 87 2.23 -0.72 4.77
N ASN A 88 2.72 -1.43 5.79
CA ASN A 88 3.21 -0.84 7.02
C ASN A 88 4.66 -1.31 7.24
N PHE A 89 5.61 -0.40 7.02
CA PHE A 89 7.04 -0.71 7.01
C PHE A 89 7.60 -0.91 8.43
N ASP A 90 6.94 -0.37 9.44
CA ASP A 90 7.36 -0.50 10.84
C ASP A 90 6.78 -1.77 11.49
N GLU A 91 5.50 -2.06 11.22
CA GLU A 91 4.86 -3.28 11.72
C GLU A 91 5.16 -4.54 10.89
N ASN A 92 5.89 -4.40 9.77
CA ASN A 92 6.17 -5.46 8.80
C ASN A 92 4.88 -6.18 8.37
N SER A 93 3.86 -5.40 8.03
CA SER A 93 2.52 -5.93 7.76
C SER A 93 1.88 -5.30 6.53
N LEU A 94 0.93 -6.03 5.94
CA LEU A 94 0.11 -5.55 4.84
C LEU A 94 -1.34 -5.46 5.30
N ILE A 95 -1.88 -4.26 5.36
CA ILE A 95 -3.28 -4.02 5.69
C ILE A 95 -4.12 -4.17 4.42
N VAL A 96 -5.21 -4.92 4.52
CA VAL A 96 -6.20 -5.05 3.45
C VAL A 96 -7.50 -4.41 3.90
N TYR A 97 -8.02 -3.50 3.09
CA TYR A 97 -9.34 -2.91 3.25
C TYR A 97 -10.29 -3.44 2.17
N ASP A 98 -11.43 -4.00 2.56
CA ASP A 98 -12.55 -4.38 1.67
C ASP A 98 -13.62 -3.27 1.73
N LYS A 99 -13.69 -2.45 0.68
CA LYS A 99 -14.64 -1.32 0.59
C LYS A 99 -16.09 -1.77 0.69
N ARG A 100 -16.42 -2.94 0.11
CA ARG A 100 -17.80 -3.44 0.05
C ARG A 100 -18.26 -3.92 1.42
N LYS A 101 -17.37 -4.56 2.17
CA LYS A 101 -17.67 -5.05 3.52
C LYS A 101 -17.45 -4.00 4.61
N GLY A 102 -16.73 -2.91 4.33
CA GLY A 102 -16.38 -1.90 5.33
C GLY A 102 -15.48 -2.49 6.41
N GLN A 103 -14.53 -3.35 6.03
CA GLN A 103 -13.68 -4.07 6.98
C GLN A 103 -12.22 -4.00 6.55
N ALA A 104 -11.34 -3.77 7.52
CA ALA A 104 -9.90 -3.91 7.36
C ALA A 104 -9.34 -5.05 8.22
N TRP A 105 -8.24 -5.64 7.78
CA TRP A 105 -7.43 -6.58 8.56
C TRP A 105 -5.96 -6.44 8.21
N SER A 106 -5.08 -6.72 9.17
CA SER A 106 -3.63 -6.75 8.97
C SER A 106 -3.18 -8.19 8.67
N LEU A 107 -2.29 -8.33 7.69
CA LEU A 107 -1.63 -9.57 7.32
C LEU A 107 -0.16 -9.49 7.67
N LYS A 108 0.40 -10.60 8.19
CA LYS A 108 1.82 -10.72 8.50
C LYS A 108 2.40 -11.92 7.76
N ASP A 109 3.64 -11.77 7.31
CA ASP A 109 4.43 -12.79 6.67
C ASP A 109 5.91 -12.43 6.82
N ASP A 110 6.81 -13.43 6.86
CA ASP A 110 8.24 -13.17 6.98
C ASP A 110 8.82 -12.43 5.78
N SER A 111 8.23 -12.57 4.59
CA SER A 111 8.63 -11.82 3.39
C SER A 111 8.34 -10.32 3.46
N PHE A 112 7.59 -9.86 4.47
CA PHE A 112 7.36 -8.42 4.71
C PHE A 112 8.45 -7.80 5.58
N LYS A 113 9.35 -8.59 6.17
CA LYS A 113 10.42 -8.09 7.02
C LYS A 113 11.59 -7.55 6.20
N PRO A 114 12.35 -6.58 6.73
CA PRO A 114 13.63 -6.21 6.15
C PRO A 114 14.60 -7.39 6.19
N GLU A 115 15.53 -7.44 5.24
CA GLU A 115 16.60 -8.46 5.19
C GLU A 115 17.93 -7.97 5.75
N GLY A 116 18.05 -6.66 5.95
CA GLY A 116 19.25 -6.05 6.49
C GLY A 116 19.03 -4.58 6.86
N VAL A 117 20.13 -3.85 6.90
CA VAL A 117 20.17 -2.41 7.17
C VAL A 117 20.53 -1.70 5.87
N THR A 118 19.69 -0.75 5.45
CA THR A 118 20.01 0.11 4.32
C THR A 118 20.87 1.27 4.76
N THR A 119 21.83 1.65 3.91
CA THR A 119 22.71 2.81 4.12
C THR A 119 22.46 3.85 3.03
N PHE A 120 22.40 5.12 3.41
CA PHE A 120 22.41 6.24 2.46
C PHE A 120 23.36 7.33 2.94
N THR A 121 23.89 8.11 2.01
CA THR A 121 24.81 9.20 2.33
C THR A 121 24.14 10.55 2.10
N LEU A 122 24.13 11.40 3.13
CA LEU A 122 23.67 12.78 3.04
C LEU A 122 24.76 13.69 3.58
N ASN A 123 25.20 14.69 2.80
CA ASN A 123 26.24 15.64 3.18
C ASN A 123 27.52 14.97 3.71
N GLY A 124 27.94 13.86 3.07
CA GLY A 124 29.14 13.10 3.44
C GLY A 124 29.02 12.27 4.72
N LYS A 125 27.82 12.20 5.33
CA LYS A 125 27.54 11.34 6.49
C LYS A 125 26.71 10.15 6.08
N GLU A 126 27.12 8.98 6.53
CA GLU A 126 26.34 7.75 6.39
C GLU A 126 25.20 7.74 7.41
N HIS A 127 24.01 7.45 6.91
CA HIS A 127 22.80 7.24 7.69
C HIS A 127 22.29 5.81 7.44
N LYS A 128 21.65 5.25 8.44
CA LYS A 128 21.14 3.87 8.41
C LYS A 128 19.65 3.88 8.72
N TYR A 129 18.91 3.04 8.00
CA TYR A 129 17.53 2.73 8.34
C TYR A 129 17.23 1.27 8.08
N THR A 130 16.17 0.80 8.72
CA THR A 130 15.64 -0.55 8.57
C THR A 130 14.14 -0.42 8.34
N ALA A 131 13.65 -0.89 7.20
CA ALA A 131 12.24 -0.78 6.85
C ALA A 131 11.71 -2.08 6.22
N GLY A 132 10.58 -2.56 6.73
CA GLY A 132 9.83 -3.69 6.18
C GLY A 132 9.13 -3.35 4.87
N ILE A 133 8.06 -4.09 4.56
CA ILE A 133 7.24 -3.87 3.36
C ILE A 133 6.90 -2.39 3.21
N PHE A 134 7.31 -1.80 2.09
CA PHE A 134 7.19 -0.35 1.87
C PHE A 134 6.34 -0.03 0.65
N GLY A 135 6.55 -0.75 -0.45
CA GLY A 135 5.87 -0.52 -1.72
C GLY A 135 5.08 -1.74 -2.18
N ILE A 136 3.96 -1.48 -2.85
CA ILE A 136 3.14 -2.51 -3.51
C ILE A 136 2.62 -1.99 -4.85
N ALA A 137 2.69 -2.82 -5.90
CA ALA A 137 2.18 -2.54 -7.24
C ALA A 137 1.38 -3.74 -7.77
N LEU A 138 0.39 -3.49 -8.62
CA LEU A 138 -0.53 -4.52 -9.10
C LEU A 138 -0.28 -4.83 -10.59
N GLY A 139 -0.01 -6.10 -10.92
CA GLY A 139 0.20 -6.59 -12.29
C GLY A 139 -1.08 -6.86 -13.07
N ASP A 140 -1.07 -7.54 -14.20
CA ASP A 140 -2.31 -7.76 -14.98
C ASP A 140 -3.40 -8.55 -14.24
N ARG A 141 -4.67 -8.20 -14.51
CA ARG A 141 -5.85 -8.93 -14.01
C ARG A 141 -6.13 -10.17 -14.85
N ASN A 142 -6.45 -11.28 -14.18
CA ASN A 142 -7.01 -12.47 -14.79
C ASN A 142 -8.52 -12.31 -15.04
N LYS A 143 -9.18 -13.34 -15.60
CA LYS A 143 -10.61 -13.31 -15.94
C LYS A 143 -11.52 -13.12 -14.72
N GLU A 144 -11.09 -13.56 -13.54
CA GLU A 144 -11.84 -13.40 -12.28
C GLU A 144 -11.54 -12.07 -11.58
N GLY A 145 -10.69 -11.22 -12.15
CA GLY A 145 -10.28 -9.93 -11.56
C GLY A 145 -9.26 -10.06 -10.43
N ASN A 146 -8.60 -11.22 -10.30
CA ASN A 146 -7.44 -11.40 -9.45
C ASN A 146 -6.17 -11.08 -10.24
N ARG A 147 -5.16 -10.55 -9.56
CA ARG A 147 -3.88 -10.11 -10.14
C ARG A 147 -2.73 -10.37 -9.17
N PRO A 148 -1.48 -10.49 -9.67
CA PRO A 148 -0.31 -10.49 -8.81
C PRO A 148 -0.14 -9.10 -8.17
N ALA A 149 0.12 -9.08 -6.87
CA ALA A 149 0.55 -7.90 -6.14
C ALA A 149 2.05 -8.04 -5.87
N TYR A 150 2.85 -7.24 -6.57
CA TYR A 150 4.30 -7.17 -6.43
C TYR A 150 4.63 -6.24 -5.26
N TYR A 151 5.55 -6.63 -4.40
CA TYR A 151 5.95 -5.82 -3.26
C TYR A 151 7.41 -6.04 -2.90
N LEU A 152 7.95 -5.07 -2.17
CA LEU A 152 9.31 -5.07 -1.65
C LEU A 152 9.34 -4.52 -0.22
N ALA A 153 10.33 -4.96 0.55
CA ALA A 153 10.71 -4.32 1.80
C ALA A 153 11.72 -3.19 1.51
N GLY A 154 11.62 -2.09 2.25
CA GLY A 154 12.47 -0.91 2.04
C GLY A 154 13.95 -1.19 2.32
N SER A 155 14.24 -2.15 3.20
CA SER A 155 15.59 -2.66 3.46
C SER A 155 15.76 -4.09 2.97
N SER A 156 15.53 -4.27 1.66
CA SER A 156 15.74 -5.51 0.91
C SER A 156 15.95 -5.22 -0.57
N THR A 157 16.71 -6.08 -1.23
CA THR A 157 16.93 -6.08 -2.68
C THR A 157 15.99 -7.08 -3.39
N LYS A 158 15.28 -7.90 -2.62
CA LYS A 158 14.36 -8.92 -3.15
C LYS A 158 13.02 -8.32 -3.56
N LEU A 159 12.40 -8.98 -4.54
CA LEU A 159 11.05 -8.69 -5.01
C LEU A 159 10.19 -9.94 -4.84
N TYR A 160 9.02 -9.76 -4.25
CA TYR A 160 8.04 -10.82 -4.05
C TYR A 160 6.74 -10.52 -4.80
N ARG A 161 5.92 -11.54 -5.00
CA ARG A 161 4.52 -11.37 -5.38
C ARG A 161 3.57 -12.26 -4.57
N LEU A 162 2.37 -11.75 -4.35
CA LEU A 162 1.22 -12.49 -3.80
C LEU A 162 0.06 -12.46 -4.80
N ASP A 163 -0.80 -13.48 -4.79
CA ASP A 163 -2.08 -13.42 -5.52
C ASP A 163 -3.10 -12.63 -4.69
N THR A 164 -3.67 -11.56 -5.26
CA THR A 164 -4.74 -10.78 -4.61
C THR A 164 -5.95 -11.63 -4.21
N LYS A 165 -6.19 -12.80 -4.85
CA LYS A 165 -7.20 -13.77 -4.42
C LYS A 165 -7.02 -14.19 -2.96
N LEU A 166 -5.78 -14.40 -2.53
CA LEU A 166 -5.46 -14.71 -1.13
C LEU A 166 -5.62 -13.46 -0.27
N LEU A 167 -5.05 -12.32 -0.69
CA LEU A 167 -5.17 -11.05 0.05
C LEU A 167 -6.62 -10.68 0.37
N LYS A 168 -7.55 -10.89 -0.57
CA LYS A 168 -8.99 -10.58 -0.45
C LYS A 168 -9.72 -11.47 0.56
N LYS A 169 -9.15 -12.60 0.98
CA LYS A 169 -9.76 -13.55 1.92
C LYS A 169 -9.13 -13.41 3.31
N LYS A 170 -9.82 -12.72 4.22
CA LYS A 170 -9.42 -12.63 5.63
C LYS A 170 -9.13 -14.02 6.22
N GLY A 171 -7.97 -14.18 6.84
CA GLY A 171 -7.51 -15.44 7.44
C GLY A 171 -6.98 -16.48 6.44
N SER A 172 -6.80 -16.13 5.15
CA SER A 172 -6.10 -17.02 4.23
C SER A 172 -4.63 -17.15 4.59
N LYS A 173 -4.06 -18.34 4.43
CA LYS A 173 -2.61 -18.52 4.40
C LYS A 173 -2.04 -17.81 3.16
N LEU A 174 -1.03 -16.97 3.37
CA LEU A 174 -0.31 -16.32 2.28
C LEU A 174 0.68 -17.29 1.65
N GLU A 175 0.91 -17.12 0.35
CA GLU A 175 1.86 -17.90 -0.45
C GLU A 175 2.74 -16.95 -1.26
N PRO A 176 3.62 -16.18 -0.60
CA PRO A 176 4.49 -15.25 -1.28
C PRO A 176 5.47 -16.00 -2.17
N LYS A 177 5.65 -15.52 -3.40
CA LYS A 177 6.61 -16.07 -4.35
C LYS A 177 7.74 -15.06 -4.52
N LEU A 178 8.95 -15.46 -4.19
CA LEU A 178 10.16 -14.72 -4.56
C LEU A 178 10.25 -14.68 -6.09
N ILE A 179 10.36 -13.49 -6.66
CA ILE A 179 10.48 -13.26 -8.10
C ILE A 179 11.92 -13.03 -8.50
N GLY A 180 12.72 -12.46 -7.60
CA GLY A 180 14.15 -12.27 -7.81
C GLY A 180 14.77 -11.36 -6.79
N ASP A 181 16.05 -11.09 -7.02
CA ASP A 181 16.89 -10.16 -6.28
C ASP A 181 17.43 -9.14 -7.27
N ARG A 182 17.33 -7.85 -6.95
CA ARG A 182 17.76 -6.74 -7.81
C ARG A 182 19.27 -6.46 -7.72
N GLY A 183 19.97 -7.09 -6.78
CA GLY A 183 21.42 -6.98 -6.62
C GLY A 183 21.85 -6.07 -5.47
N PHE A 184 23.16 -6.01 -5.22
CA PHE A 184 23.72 -5.26 -4.11
C PHE A 184 23.49 -3.75 -4.27
N LYS A 185 23.06 -3.08 -3.17
CA LYS A 185 22.82 -1.63 -3.10
C LYS A 185 21.72 -1.12 -4.05
N THR A 186 20.69 -1.92 -4.28
CA THR A 186 19.52 -1.56 -5.09
C THR A 186 18.24 -1.55 -4.23
N GLU A 187 18.36 -1.28 -2.93
CA GLU A 187 17.20 -1.08 -2.05
C GLU A 187 16.33 0.05 -2.60
N ALA A 188 15.02 -0.14 -2.57
CA ALA A 188 14.05 0.82 -3.06
C ALA A 188 12.86 0.84 -2.10
N ILE A 189 12.20 1.98 -1.95
CA ILE A 189 11.00 2.11 -1.10
C ILE A 189 9.71 2.18 -1.93
N ALA A 190 9.82 2.42 -3.23
CA ALA A 190 8.69 2.52 -4.14
C ALA A 190 8.93 1.73 -5.42
N LEU A 191 7.84 1.17 -5.95
CA LEU A 191 7.80 0.49 -7.25
C LEU A 191 6.47 0.78 -7.95
N ALA A 192 6.49 0.73 -9.28
CA ALA A 192 5.30 0.90 -10.11
C ALA A 192 5.29 -0.12 -11.24
N TYR A 193 4.11 -0.66 -11.56
CA TYR A 193 3.92 -1.57 -12.68
C TYR A 193 3.29 -0.84 -13.85
N ASP A 194 3.90 -0.91 -15.02
CA ASP A 194 3.32 -0.44 -16.26
C ASP A 194 2.59 -1.58 -17.00
N PRO A 195 1.25 -1.53 -17.12
CA PRO A 195 0.50 -2.54 -17.84
C PRO A 195 0.71 -2.50 -19.36
N GLU A 196 1.27 -1.44 -19.95
CA GLU A 196 1.53 -1.38 -21.39
C GLU A 196 2.78 -2.19 -21.75
N THR A 197 3.91 -1.87 -21.11
CA THR A 197 5.20 -2.53 -21.39
C THR A 197 5.46 -3.78 -20.54
N LYS A 198 4.62 -4.04 -19.52
CA LYS A 198 4.77 -5.13 -18.54
C LYS A 198 6.03 -4.99 -17.66
N VAL A 199 6.55 -3.78 -17.53
CA VAL A 199 7.77 -3.47 -16.76
C VAL A 199 7.41 -3.04 -15.33
N LEU A 200 8.24 -3.46 -14.37
CA LEU A 200 8.28 -2.89 -13.03
C LEU A 200 9.42 -1.86 -12.95
N PHE A 201 9.08 -0.64 -12.56
CA PHE A 201 10.04 0.43 -12.28
C PHE A 201 10.25 0.53 -10.77
N PHE A 202 11.47 0.87 -10.35
CA PHE A 202 11.88 1.03 -8.95
C PHE A 202 12.44 2.44 -8.76
N ALA A 203 12.11 3.07 -7.65
CA ALA A 203 12.74 4.32 -7.22
C ALA A 203 13.77 4.00 -6.15
N GLU A 204 15.03 3.98 -6.58
CA GLU A 204 16.25 3.69 -5.79
C GLU A 204 16.92 4.99 -5.33
#